data_AF-A0AA88KMX2-F1
#
_entry.id   AF-A0AA88KMX2-F1
#
_cell.length_a   1.000
_cell.length_b   1.000
_cell.length_c   1.000
_cell.angle_alpha   90.00
_cell.angle_beta   90.00
_cell.angle_gamma   90.00
#
_symmetry.space_group_name_H-M   'P 1'
#
loop_
_entity.id
_entity.type
_entity.pdbx_description
1 polymer ?
#
loop_
_entity_poly.entity_id
_entity_poly.type
_entity_poly.pdbx_seq_one_letter_code
_entity_poly.pdbx_strand_id
1 'polypeptide(L)'
;MSSLRLASLLGVVLLATLVSVVLAHSWIDCTDYTEKNGAYYSSSKCRARPRNWAAHAAINSAFGGDTGCNHQSETCKYILSNSNYASFYTSSFPMATYRPGQEVCLAWPAKNHVAASCTNPYIPDTSNKIYISSVNPTNDPSTNNWQLLVDWGNNVAPATLENGGGKAYQNCPKFCENMDKALCTGCFTIPANLPEGRYAFQWRWVFNAGSAPYTSCWDAQVSSTGTPVTPTPSNNQKPPSNNNNNTPLVGNAIRIVSPPSRLGLSTKNIPVSVDYSASVNVDIVVDLLSVPDYKWFGKAIQKNVSPGTGTLNLNIQVQNGPTEGSYVIKPWIVAAGKGEADKGWAEEFDRKEYSLTLSDRAALSGAPTHHSHFMTRLVLLLMIATTMIVMMM
;
A
#
# COMPACT_ATOMS: atom_id res chain seq x y z
N MET A 1 48.72 6.86 39.33
CA MET A 1 47.33 6.39 39.04
C MET A 1 47.34 5.78 37.66
N SER A 2 47.10 4.47 37.58
CA SER A 2 47.55 3.59 36.49
C SER A 2 46.71 3.70 35.22
N SER A 3 47.39 3.60 34.08
CA SER A 3 46.86 3.49 32.72
C SER A 3 45.74 2.45 32.55
N LEU A 4 45.68 1.45 33.43
CA LEU A 4 44.58 0.46 33.51
C LEU A 4 43.21 1.08 33.84
N ARG A 5 43.14 2.14 34.65
CA ARG A 5 41.86 2.78 35.01
C ARG A 5 41.30 3.64 33.87
N LEU A 6 42.17 4.20 33.03
CA LEU A 6 41.77 4.99 31.87
C LEU A 6 41.18 4.11 30.75
N ALA A 7 41.79 2.95 30.49
CA ALA A 7 41.30 2.00 29.49
C ALA A 7 39.94 1.39 29.86
N SER A 8 39.70 1.12 31.14
CA SER A 8 38.43 0.60 31.65
C SER A 8 37.29 1.62 31.55
N LEU A 9 37.55 2.90 31.86
CA LEU A 9 36.56 3.96 31.66
C LEU A 9 36.24 4.19 30.16
N LEU A 10 37.25 4.15 29.29
CA LEU A 10 37.03 4.31 27.85
C LEU A 10 36.18 3.16 27.27
N GLY A 11 36.41 1.93 27.73
CA GLY A 11 35.63 0.75 27.32
C GLY A 11 34.16 0.83 27.74
N VAL A 12 33.87 1.32 28.95
CA VAL A 12 32.49 1.51 29.43
C VAL A 12 31.77 2.63 28.65
N VAL A 13 32.48 3.71 28.29
CA VAL A 13 31.92 4.80 27.47
C VAL A 13 31.68 4.36 26.02
N LEU A 14 32.57 3.53 25.45
CA LEU A 14 32.38 2.97 24.10
C LEU A 14 31.22 1.95 24.06
N LEU A 15 31.01 1.18 25.13
CA LEU A 15 29.89 0.23 25.21
C LEU A 15 28.54 0.96 25.43
N ALA A 16 28.55 2.09 26.15
CA ALA A 16 27.36 2.92 26.35
C ALA A 16 26.93 3.70 25.09
N THR A 17 27.86 3.99 24.17
CA THR A 17 27.57 4.68 22.90
C THR A 17 27.05 3.76 21.80
N LEU A 18 27.08 2.43 22.01
CA LEU A 18 26.49 1.42 21.13
C LEU A 18 25.01 1.11 21.44
N VAL A 19 24.38 1.83 22.38
CA VAL A 19 22.92 1.85 22.51
C VAL A 19 22.37 2.64 21.33
N SER A 20 22.35 1.98 20.17
CA SER A 20 21.58 2.42 19.02
C SER A 20 20.14 2.49 19.50
N VAL A 21 19.63 3.70 19.64
CA VAL A 21 18.21 3.92 19.92
C VAL A 21 17.47 3.38 18.70
N VAL A 22 17.04 2.12 18.77
CA VAL A 22 16.17 1.54 17.75
C VAL A 22 14.84 2.26 17.92
N LEU A 23 14.69 3.38 17.22
CA LEU A 23 13.42 4.08 17.14
C LEU A 23 12.45 3.11 16.48
N ALA A 24 11.57 2.54 17.29
CA ALA A 24 10.46 1.76 16.77
C ALA A 24 9.53 2.70 15.98
N HIS A 25 8.99 2.19 14.89
CA HIS A 25 8.04 2.91 14.05
C HIS A 25 6.95 1.92 13.69
N SER A 26 5.68 2.26 13.90
CA SER A 26 4.61 1.40 13.46
C SER A 26 3.32 2.17 13.20
N TRP A 27 2.49 1.62 12.33
CA TRP A 27 1.22 2.15 11.89
C TRP A 27 0.37 1.06 11.25
N ILE A 28 -0.95 1.26 11.22
CA ILE A 28 -1.85 0.47 10.40
C ILE A 28 -1.77 0.94 8.96
N ASP A 29 -1.49 0.03 8.03
CA ASP A 29 -1.46 0.32 6.60
C ASP A 29 -2.87 0.16 6.01
N CYS A 30 -3.59 -0.90 6.40
CA CYS A 30 -4.94 -1.18 5.96
C CYS A 30 -5.91 -1.38 7.12
N THR A 31 -7.07 -0.73 7.06
CA THR A 31 -8.09 -0.83 8.12
C THR A 31 -9.19 -1.85 7.82
N ASP A 32 -9.25 -2.32 6.58
CA ASP A 32 -10.18 -3.35 6.14
C ASP A 32 -9.51 -4.25 5.10
N TYR A 33 -8.66 -5.15 5.58
CA TYR A 33 -7.90 -6.09 4.77
C TYR A 33 -8.66 -7.42 4.62
N THR A 34 -8.71 -7.95 3.40
CA THR A 34 -9.56 -9.10 3.07
C THR A 34 -8.95 -10.47 3.38
N GLU A 35 -7.72 -10.50 3.90
CA GLU A 35 -7.00 -11.74 4.16
C GLU A 35 -6.47 -11.75 5.60
N LYS A 36 -6.78 -12.82 6.31
CA LYS A 36 -6.26 -13.11 7.64
C LYS A 36 -4.97 -13.90 7.51
N ASN A 37 -3.90 -13.45 8.17
CA ASN A 37 -2.59 -14.13 8.18
C ASN A 37 -2.03 -14.38 6.77
N GLY A 38 -2.22 -13.41 5.87
CA GLY A 38 -1.66 -13.49 4.52
C GLY A 38 -0.14 -13.60 4.53
N ALA A 39 0.42 -14.31 3.55
CA ALA A 39 1.87 -14.44 3.43
C ALA A 39 2.53 -13.11 2.99
N TYR A 40 1.89 -12.39 2.07
CA TYR A 40 2.41 -11.14 1.51
C TYR A 40 1.30 -10.10 1.40
N TYR A 41 1.68 -8.84 1.59
CA TYR A 41 0.76 -7.73 1.42
C TYR A 41 0.39 -7.54 -0.06
N SER A 42 -0.90 -7.31 -0.31
CA SER A 42 -1.44 -6.90 -1.60
C SER A 42 -2.33 -5.68 -1.44
N SER A 43 -1.99 -4.57 -2.11
CA SER A 43 -2.81 -3.35 -2.04
C SER A 43 -4.25 -3.57 -2.49
N SER A 44 -4.47 -4.48 -3.45
CA SER A 44 -5.81 -4.85 -3.93
C SER A 44 -6.67 -5.57 -2.89
N LYS A 45 -6.06 -6.12 -1.84
CA LYS A 45 -6.78 -6.75 -0.73
C LYS A 45 -7.17 -5.74 0.35
N CYS A 46 -6.73 -4.49 0.22
CA CYS A 46 -7.06 -3.43 1.15
C CYS A 46 -8.26 -2.59 0.68
N ARG A 47 -9.32 -2.58 1.47
CA ARG A 47 -10.59 -1.91 1.13
C ARG A 47 -10.72 -0.51 1.70
N ALA A 48 -9.98 -0.21 2.76
CA ALA A 48 -10.04 1.07 3.45
C ALA A 48 -8.71 1.40 4.15
N ARG A 49 -8.49 2.70 4.39
CA ARG A 49 -7.23 3.22 4.94
C ARG A 49 -7.43 4.06 6.21
N PRO A 50 -6.37 4.28 7.00
CA PRO A 50 -6.39 5.29 8.07
C PRO A 50 -6.66 6.70 7.56
N ARG A 51 -6.99 7.60 8.50
CA ARG A 51 -7.19 9.02 8.21
C ARG A 51 -6.01 9.61 7.47
N ASN A 52 -6.31 10.42 6.45
CA ASN A 52 -5.35 11.24 5.72
C ASN A 52 -4.26 10.45 4.99
N TRP A 53 -4.49 9.17 4.69
CA TRP A 53 -3.53 8.29 4.01
C TRP A 53 -3.02 8.86 2.67
N ALA A 54 -3.88 9.59 1.96
CA ALA A 54 -3.54 10.24 0.68
C ALA A 54 -2.34 11.20 0.77
N ALA A 55 -2.07 11.77 1.96
CA ALA A 55 -0.93 12.67 2.19
C ALA A 55 0.38 11.91 2.47
N HIS A 56 0.31 10.60 2.70
CA HIS A 56 1.45 9.78 3.11
C HIS A 56 1.88 8.83 2.01
N ALA A 57 0.94 8.17 1.36
CA ALA A 57 1.24 7.06 0.48
C ALA A 57 0.31 7.05 -0.74
N ALA A 58 0.92 6.85 -1.92
CA ALA A 58 0.17 6.46 -3.11
C ALA A 58 -0.40 5.04 -2.92
N ILE A 59 -1.49 4.69 -3.63
CA ILE A 59 -2.15 3.38 -3.50
C ILE A 59 -1.24 2.19 -3.84
N ASN A 60 -0.17 2.45 -4.61
CA ASN A 60 0.84 1.49 -5.03
C ASN A 60 2.22 1.75 -4.38
N SER A 61 2.30 2.55 -3.31
CA SER A 61 3.56 2.69 -2.58
C SER A 61 4.01 1.35 -2.01
N ALA A 62 5.32 1.18 -1.84
CA ALA A 62 5.85 0.02 -1.15
C ALA A 62 5.20 -0.13 0.24
N PHE A 63 4.67 -1.31 0.53
CA PHE A 63 4.13 -1.63 1.84
C PHE A 63 5.21 -1.48 2.90
N GLY A 64 4.85 -0.84 4.01
CA GLY A 64 5.81 -0.54 5.07
C GLY A 64 6.84 0.53 4.72
N GLY A 65 6.69 1.32 3.64
CA GLY A 65 7.53 2.50 3.46
C GLY A 65 7.29 3.52 4.59
N ASP A 66 8.35 4.10 5.18
CA ASP A 66 8.16 5.18 6.15
C ASP A 66 7.71 6.46 5.44
N THR A 67 6.42 6.74 5.56
CA THR A 67 5.72 7.84 4.90
C THR A 67 5.27 8.89 5.90
N GLY A 68 5.81 8.85 7.12
CA GLY A 68 5.36 9.69 8.21
C GLY A 68 4.01 9.28 8.79
N CYS A 69 3.54 8.05 8.58
CA CYS A 69 2.37 7.51 9.28
C CYS A 69 2.67 7.12 10.74
N ASN A 70 3.94 6.98 11.11
CA ASN A 70 4.33 6.77 12.51
C ASN A 70 3.83 7.95 13.37
N HIS A 71 3.07 7.61 14.42
CA HIS A 71 2.70 8.52 15.48
C HIS A 71 2.77 7.79 16.82
N GLN A 72 3.56 8.31 17.75
CA GLN A 72 3.70 7.75 19.10
C GLN A 72 3.10 8.71 20.13
N SER A 73 1.79 8.55 20.36
CA SER A 73 0.99 9.38 21.27
C SER A 73 -0.33 8.66 21.54
N GLU A 74 -0.95 8.95 22.69
CA GLU A 74 -2.31 8.46 22.97
C GLU A 74 -3.41 9.17 22.15
N THR A 75 -3.05 10.25 21.45
CA THR A 75 -3.95 10.99 20.56
C THR A 75 -3.82 10.53 19.11
N CYS A 76 -4.80 10.87 18.28
CA CYS A 76 -4.69 10.70 16.84
C CYS A 76 -3.77 11.77 16.23
N LYS A 77 -2.95 11.38 15.25
CA LYS A 77 -2.15 12.33 14.47
C LYS A 77 -3.03 13.33 13.71
N TYR A 78 -4.09 12.80 13.09
CA TYR A 78 -5.13 13.57 12.41
C TYR A 78 -6.39 13.52 13.25
N ILE A 79 -6.60 14.62 13.98
CA ILE A 79 -7.67 14.75 14.98
C ILE A 79 -8.99 15.02 14.28
N LEU A 80 -9.99 14.17 14.56
CA LEU A 80 -11.37 14.47 14.25
C LEU A 80 -11.80 15.68 15.09
N SER A 81 -12.16 16.76 14.43
CA SER A 81 -12.74 17.94 15.07
C SER A 81 -13.90 18.48 14.25
N ASN A 82 -14.98 18.87 14.93
CA ASN A 82 -16.19 19.39 14.30
C ASN A 82 -16.72 18.53 13.14
N SER A 83 -16.67 17.20 13.28
CA SER A 83 -17.07 16.23 12.26
C SER A 83 -16.35 16.36 10.90
N ASN A 84 -15.11 16.84 10.89
CA ASN A 84 -14.31 16.99 9.66
C ASN A 84 -13.86 15.67 9.00
N TYR A 85 -14.37 14.51 9.40
CA TYR A 85 -13.92 13.19 8.94
C TYR A 85 -13.83 13.07 7.41
N ALA A 86 -14.78 13.66 6.67
CA ALA A 86 -14.83 13.55 5.22
C ALA A 86 -13.57 14.09 4.52
N SER A 87 -12.86 15.06 5.12
CA SER A 87 -11.63 15.60 4.52
C SER A 87 -10.43 14.66 4.63
N PHE A 88 -10.51 13.62 5.49
CA PHE A 88 -9.44 12.63 5.63
C PHE A 88 -9.43 11.56 4.55
N TYR A 89 -10.51 11.47 3.77
CA TYR A 89 -10.73 10.37 2.83
C TYR A 89 -10.91 10.88 1.40
N THR A 90 -10.55 10.02 0.46
CA THR A 90 -10.75 10.27 -0.97
C THR A 90 -11.36 9.02 -1.61
N SER A 91 -11.79 9.11 -2.86
CA SER A 91 -12.27 7.92 -3.58
C SER A 91 -11.19 6.84 -3.74
N SER A 92 -9.91 7.21 -3.78
CA SER A 92 -8.78 6.27 -3.85
C SER A 92 -8.36 5.71 -2.49
N PHE A 93 -8.71 6.41 -1.41
CA PHE A 93 -8.42 6.03 -0.03
C PHE A 93 -9.70 6.21 0.81
N PRO A 94 -10.68 5.33 0.59
CA PRO A 94 -12.00 5.50 1.16
C PRO A 94 -12.01 5.19 2.66
N MET A 95 -12.96 5.80 3.36
CA MET A 95 -13.34 5.43 4.70
C MET A 95 -13.90 4.00 4.71
N ALA A 96 -13.69 3.27 5.79
CA ALA A 96 -14.19 1.91 5.90
C ALA A 96 -15.72 1.87 6.00
N THR A 97 -16.32 0.76 5.55
CA THR A 97 -17.72 0.43 5.79
C THR A 97 -17.80 -0.97 6.39
N TYR A 98 -18.37 -1.07 7.59
CA TYR A 98 -18.50 -2.32 8.31
C TYR A 98 -19.96 -2.68 8.56
N ARG A 99 -20.21 -3.97 8.82
CA ARG A 99 -21.49 -4.48 9.29
C ARG A 99 -21.40 -4.89 10.76
N PRO A 100 -22.48 -4.74 11.54
CA PRO A 100 -22.57 -5.39 12.85
C PRO A 100 -22.29 -6.90 12.73
N GLY A 101 -21.45 -7.45 13.60
CA GLY A 101 -21.04 -8.86 13.60
C GLY A 101 -19.93 -9.21 12.59
N GLN A 102 -19.48 -8.27 11.76
CA GLN A 102 -18.41 -8.52 10.78
C GLN A 102 -17.05 -8.73 11.47
N GLU A 103 -16.30 -9.76 11.06
CA GLU A 103 -14.85 -9.84 11.31
C GLU A 103 -14.12 -8.89 10.34
N VAL A 104 -13.30 -8.01 10.90
CA VAL A 104 -12.49 -7.00 10.20
C VAL A 104 -11.04 -7.29 10.51
N CYS A 105 -10.18 -7.33 9.49
CA CYS A 105 -8.75 -7.51 9.65
C CYS A 105 -7.99 -6.22 9.34
N LEU A 106 -7.05 -5.86 10.20
CA LEU A 106 -6.06 -4.82 9.95
C LEU A 106 -4.79 -5.44 9.37
N ALA A 107 -4.04 -4.65 8.61
CA ALA A 107 -2.71 -5.01 8.14
C ALA A 107 -1.68 -3.93 8.52
N TRP A 108 -0.51 -4.34 8.98
CA TRP A 108 0.61 -3.45 9.31
C TRP A 108 1.96 -4.10 8.97
N PRO A 109 3.01 -3.31 8.70
CA PRO A 109 4.36 -3.82 8.48
C PRO A 109 5.01 -4.28 9.79
N ALA A 110 5.85 -5.30 9.73
CA ALA A 110 6.53 -5.85 10.91
C ALA A 110 7.55 -4.90 11.55
N LYS A 111 8.25 -4.09 10.75
CA LYS A 111 9.22 -3.08 11.21
C LYS A 111 10.32 -3.61 12.10
N ASN A 112 10.77 -4.83 11.83
CA ASN A 112 11.78 -5.56 12.58
C ASN A 112 11.36 -5.89 14.04
N HIS A 113 10.09 -5.70 14.40
CA HIS A 113 9.59 -5.86 15.78
C HIS A 113 8.86 -7.20 15.99
N VAL A 114 9.48 -8.30 15.56
CA VAL A 114 8.98 -9.66 15.79
C VAL A 114 10.09 -10.50 16.42
N ALA A 115 9.75 -11.24 17.48
CA ALA A 115 10.64 -12.18 18.14
C ALA A 115 10.65 -13.50 17.34
N ALA A 116 11.69 -13.70 16.52
CA ALA A 116 11.79 -14.84 15.62
C ALA A 116 13.23 -15.37 15.56
N SER A 117 13.43 -16.50 14.89
CA SER A 117 14.76 -17.13 14.72
C SER A 117 15.76 -16.24 13.97
N CYS A 118 15.27 -15.37 13.08
CA CYS A 118 16.05 -14.38 12.34
C CYS A 118 16.31 -13.09 13.14
N THR A 119 15.74 -12.94 14.34
CA THR A 119 16.00 -11.82 15.26
C THR A 119 16.45 -12.36 16.62
N ASN A 120 15.72 -12.06 17.70
CA ASN A 120 16.01 -12.56 19.03
C ASN A 120 14.69 -12.80 19.80
N PRO A 121 14.69 -13.67 20.83
CA PRO A 121 13.47 -14.00 21.59
C PRO A 121 12.98 -12.88 22.51
N TYR A 122 13.75 -11.79 22.66
CA TYR A 122 13.49 -10.73 23.63
C TYR A 122 12.89 -9.47 23.00
N ILE A 123 12.34 -9.57 21.79
CA ILE A 123 11.66 -8.44 21.15
C ILE A 123 10.38 -8.09 21.96
N PRO A 124 10.28 -6.86 22.50
CA PRO A 124 9.11 -6.43 23.25
C PRO A 124 7.84 -6.41 22.41
N ASP A 125 6.72 -6.70 23.04
CA ASP A 125 5.38 -6.50 22.48
C ASP A 125 4.48 -6.39 23.70
N THR A 126 4.29 -5.19 24.25
CA THR A 126 3.69 -5.06 25.58
C THR A 126 2.16 -5.05 25.54
N SER A 127 1.57 -4.48 24.49
CA SER A 127 0.12 -4.39 24.33
C SER A 127 -0.24 -4.08 22.88
N ASN A 128 -1.29 -4.70 22.35
CA ASN A 128 -1.86 -4.36 21.05
C ASN A 128 -3.40 -4.36 21.11
N LYS A 129 -4.00 -3.16 20.97
CA LYS A 129 -5.42 -2.91 21.28
C LYS A 129 -6.08 -2.07 20.21
N ILE A 130 -7.41 -2.22 20.08
CA ILE A 130 -8.25 -1.31 19.30
C ILE A 130 -9.31 -0.72 20.22
N TYR A 131 -9.55 0.57 20.04
CA TYR A 131 -10.58 1.33 20.71
C TYR A 131 -11.57 1.92 19.72
N ILE A 132 -12.77 2.22 20.19
CA ILE A 132 -13.87 2.79 19.42
C ILE A 132 -14.52 3.97 20.18
N SER A 133 -15.06 4.94 19.44
CA SER A 133 -15.82 6.07 19.98
C SER A 133 -17.29 5.72 20.24
N SER A 134 -18.05 6.68 20.76
CA SER A 134 -19.52 6.70 20.62
C SER A 134 -19.94 6.87 19.16
N VAL A 135 -21.21 6.62 18.87
CA VAL A 135 -21.80 6.79 17.53
C VAL A 135 -21.83 8.26 17.12
N ASN A 136 -21.53 8.52 15.84
CA ASN A 136 -21.48 9.83 15.19
C ASN A 136 -20.66 10.89 15.97
N PRO A 137 -19.39 10.58 16.31
CA PRO A 137 -18.57 11.49 17.11
C PRO A 137 -18.31 12.79 16.34
N THR A 138 -18.41 13.94 17.01
CA THR A 138 -18.02 15.23 16.42
C THR A 138 -16.54 15.53 16.64
N ASN A 139 -15.95 14.98 17.69
CA ASN A 139 -14.53 15.07 18.00
C ASN A 139 -14.00 13.68 18.38
N ASP A 140 -12.70 13.46 18.26
CA ASP A 140 -12.10 12.26 18.86
C ASP A 140 -12.36 12.25 20.38
N PRO A 141 -12.66 11.08 20.97
CA PRO A 141 -12.68 10.94 22.42
C PRO A 141 -11.37 11.43 23.03
N SER A 142 -11.46 12.06 24.20
CA SER A 142 -10.27 12.29 25.03
C SER A 142 -9.61 10.94 25.36
N THR A 143 -8.32 10.95 25.68
CA THR A 143 -7.50 9.76 25.96
C THR A 143 -8.21 8.68 26.77
N ASN A 144 -8.94 9.07 27.82
CA ASN A 144 -9.60 8.18 28.78
C ASN A 144 -11.05 7.80 28.42
N ASN A 145 -11.62 8.40 27.37
CA ASN A 145 -13.02 8.21 26.96
C ASN A 145 -13.17 7.25 25.78
N TRP A 146 -12.07 6.74 25.25
CA TRP A 146 -12.06 5.66 24.26
C TRP A 146 -12.56 4.35 24.86
N GLN A 147 -13.51 3.68 24.21
CA GLN A 147 -14.00 2.37 24.64
C GLN A 147 -13.12 1.27 24.06
N LEU A 148 -12.61 0.38 24.90
CA LEU A 148 -11.84 -0.78 24.42
C LEU A 148 -12.74 -1.70 23.61
N LEU A 149 -12.37 -1.95 22.36
CA LEU A 149 -13.10 -2.83 21.45
C LEU A 149 -12.50 -4.24 21.43
N VAL A 150 -11.16 -4.32 21.30
CA VAL A 150 -10.44 -5.59 21.37
C VAL A 150 -9.07 -5.38 22.00
N ASP A 151 -8.64 -6.39 22.75
CA ASP A 151 -7.29 -6.55 23.24
C ASP A 151 -6.71 -7.83 22.63
N TRP A 152 -5.78 -7.68 21.69
CA TRP A 152 -5.06 -8.83 21.12
C TRP A 152 -3.95 -9.33 22.03
N GLY A 153 -3.71 -8.64 23.16
CA GLY A 153 -2.72 -8.99 24.15
C GLY A 153 -1.31 -8.65 23.70
N ASN A 154 -0.39 -9.54 24.05
CA ASN A 154 1.04 -9.46 23.82
C ASN A 154 1.65 -10.84 23.58
N ASN A 155 2.89 -10.85 23.10
CA ASN A 155 3.79 -12.00 23.28
C ASN A 155 4.76 -11.70 24.42
N VAL A 156 4.81 -12.61 25.40
CA VAL A 156 5.69 -12.47 26.55
C VAL A 156 7.07 -13.03 26.18
N ALA A 157 8.08 -12.17 26.24
CA ALA A 157 9.48 -12.59 26.11
C ALA A 157 9.94 -13.40 27.34
N PRO A 158 10.87 -14.38 27.17
CA PRO A 158 11.45 -14.82 25.91
C PRO A 158 10.50 -15.72 25.12
N ALA A 159 10.27 -15.40 23.85
CA ALA A 159 9.55 -16.26 22.93
C ALA A 159 10.20 -16.16 21.54
N THR A 160 10.64 -17.28 20.98
CA THR A 160 11.02 -17.35 19.57
C THR A 160 9.83 -17.90 18.80
N LEU A 161 9.24 -17.09 17.93
CA LEU A 161 8.13 -17.49 17.09
C LEU A 161 8.67 -18.05 15.76
N GLU A 162 8.17 -19.20 15.34
CA GLU A 162 8.51 -19.74 14.03
C GLU A 162 7.98 -18.81 12.95
N ASN A 163 8.91 -18.24 12.16
CA ASN A 163 8.65 -17.33 11.06
C ASN A 163 7.76 -16.10 11.38
N GLY A 164 7.59 -15.75 12.66
CA GLY A 164 6.70 -14.67 13.08
C GLY A 164 5.21 -15.06 13.14
N GLY A 165 4.83 -16.32 13.34
CA GLY A 165 3.42 -16.73 13.52
C GLY A 165 2.83 -16.47 14.92
N GLY A 166 3.20 -15.37 15.60
CA GLY A 166 2.81 -15.07 16.99
C GLY A 166 1.40 -14.54 17.19
N LYS A 167 1.10 -14.08 18.41
CA LYS A 167 -0.12 -13.32 18.72
C LYS A 167 0.09 -11.82 18.52
N ALA A 168 -0.97 -11.02 18.71
CA ALA A 168 -0.87 -9.56 18.81
C ALA A 168 -0.09 -8.91 17.65
N TYR A 169 0.90 -8.06 17.96
CA TYR A 169 1.68 -7.36 16.92
C TYR A 169 2.55 -8.31 16.11
N GLN A 170 3.04 -9.37 16.74
CA GLN A 170 4.03 -10.27 16.17
C GLN A 170 3.44 -11.33 15.24
N ASN A 171 2.17 -11.21 14.83
CA ASN A 171 1.50 -12.12 13.90
C ASN A 171 1.82 -11.77 12.44
N CYS A 172 3.02 -12.14 12.02
CA CYS A 172 3.67 -11.82 10.74
C CYS A 172 4.30 -13.08 10.10
N PRO A 173 3.52 -13.96 9.42
CA PRO A 173 3.96 -15.32 9.04
C PRO A 173 5.21 -15.44 8.15
N LYS A 174 5.58 -14.37 7.45
CA LYS A 174 6.74 -14.31 6.55
C LYS A 174 7.81 -13.32 7.04
N PHE A 175 7.88 -13.11 8.35
CA PHE A 175 8.77 -12.12 8.96
C PHE A 175 10.23 -12.28 8.53
N CYS A 176 10.77 -13.49 8.58
CA CYS A 176 12.18 -13.73 8.29
C CYS A 176 12.57 -13.58 6.81
N GLU A 177 11.60 -13.45 5.90
CA GLU A 177 11.88 -13.15 4.49
C GLU A 177 12.11 -11.66 4.25
N ASN A 178 11.47 -10.80 5.06
CA ASN A 178 11.66 -9.35 5.02
C ASN A 178 11.28 -8.74 6.37
N MET A 179 12.25 -8.64 7.27
CA MET A 179 12.00 -8.23 8.66
C MET A 179 11.38 -6.83 8.78
N ASP A 180 11.63 -5.92 7.82
CA ASP A 180 11.04 -4.58 7.84
C ASP A 180 9.61 -4.57 7.29
N LYS A 181 9.39 -5.20 6.13
CA LYS A 181 8.16 -5.04 5.32
C LYS A 181 7.26 -6.28 5.31
N ALA A 182 7.53 -7.30 6.13
CA ALA A 182 6.65 -8.46 6.23
C ALA A 182 5.24 -8.05 6.65
N LEU A 183 4.24 -8.69 6.03
CA LEU A 183 2.84 -8.48 6.38
C LEU A 183 2.56 -9.06 7.76
N CYS A 184 2.03 -8.22 8.64
CA CYS A 184 1.39 -8.62 9.87
C CYS A 184 -0.10 -8.32 9.80
N THR A 185 -0.91 -9.14 10.47
CA THR A 185 -2.36 -8.94 10.50
C THR A 185 -2.96 -9.21 11.86
N GLY A 186 -4.10 -8.59 12.14
CA GLY A 186 -4.91 -8.85 13.32
C GLY A 186 -6.36 -8.58 13.02
N CYS A 187 -7.24 -9.48 13.46
CA CYS A 187 -8.67 -9.37 13.17
C CYS A 187 -9.48 -9.19 14.45
N PHE A 188 -10.56 -8.42 14.34
CA PHE A 188 -11.50 -8.12 15.42
C PHE A 188 -12.92 -8.14 14.88
N THR A 189 -13.90 -8.30 15.76
CA THR A 189 -15.30 -8.39 15.37
C THR A 189 -16.04 -7.13 15.79
N ILE A 190 -16.79 -6.53 14.86
CA ILE A 190 -17.72 -5.44 15.18
C ILE A 190 -18.87 -6.03 16.02
N PRO A 191 -19.23 -5.44 17.17
CA PRO A 191 -20.30 -6.00 18.00
C PRO A 191 -21.60 -6.12 17.20
N ALA A 192 -22.28 -7.27 17.31
CA ALA A 192 -23.48 -7.57 16.54
C ALA A 192 -24.65 -6.62 16.84
N ASN A 193 -24.64 -6.00 18.02
CA ASN A 193 -25.62 -5.02 18.48
C ASN A 193 -25.11 -3.57 18.41
N LEU A 194 -23.98 -3.31 17.73
CA LEU A 194 -23.47 -1.95 17.58
C LEU A 194 -24.47 -1.15 16.73
N PRO A 195 -24.98 0.01 17.23
CA PRO A 195 -25.89 0.86 16.46
C PRO A 195 -25.30 1.27 15.11
N GLU A 196 -26.16 1.52 14.13
CA GLU A 196 -25.71 2.09 12.86
C GLU A 196 -25.26 3.54 13.03
N GLY A 197 -24.20 3.91 12.32
CA GLY A 197 -23.64 5.25 12.36
C GLY A 197 -22.14 5.25 12.10
N ARG A 198 -21.56 6.45 12.09
CA ARG A 198 -20.12 6.63 11.97
C ARG A 198 -19.45 6.41 13.32
N TYR A 199 -18.34 5.70 13.33
CA TYR A 199 -17.48 5.54 14.50
C TYR A 199 -16.05 5.94 14.16
N ALA A 200 -15.36 6.53 15.13
CA ALA A 200 -13.91 6.67 15.11
C ALA A 200 -13.29 5.46 15.81
N PHE A 201 -12.14 5.03 15.32
CA PHE A 201 -11.36 3.93 15.85
C PHE A 201 -9.92 4.37 16.07
N GLN A 202 -9.28 3.77 17.07
CA GLN A 202 -7.88 3.98 17.36
C GLN A 202 -7.20 2.65 17.66
N TRP A 203 -6.22 2.30 16.85
CA TRP A 203 -5.28 1.23 17.15
C TRP A 203 -4.17 1.77 18.05
N ARG A 204 -3.80 1.01 19.09
CA ARG A 204 -2.70 1.32 20.02
C ARG A 204 -1.78 0.12 20.16
N TRP A 205 -0.51 0.29 19.82
CA TRP A 205 0.53 -0.70 20.09
C TRP A 205 1.61 -0.12 21.00
N VAL A 206 1.85 -0.77 22.12
CA VAL A 206 2.91 -0.41 23.07
C VAL A 206 4.03 -1.42 22.88
N PHE A 207 5.13 -0.97 22.27
CA PHE A 207 6.32 -1.80 22.09
C PHE A 207 6.97 -2.07 23.44
N ASN A 208 7.47 -1.02 24.10
CA ASN A 208 8.13 -1.11 25.41
C ASN A 208 7.17 -0.76 26.55
N ALA A 209 7.23 -1.52 27.64
CA ALA A 209 6.48 -1.21 28.85
C ALA A 209 6.80 0.22 29.35
N GLY A 210 5.76 0.98 29.69
CA GLY A 210 5.88 2.37 30.14
C GLY A 210 6.07 3.41 29.03
N SER A 211 6.12 3.01 27.75
CA SER A 211 6.17 3.96 26.62
C SER A 211 4.78 4.35 26.13
N ALA A 212 4.68 5.53 25.51
CA ALA A 212 3.48 5.92 24.78
C ALA A 212 3.22 4.97 23.60
N PRO A 213 1.95 4.68 23.27
CA PRO A 213 1.61 3.77 22.19
C PRO A 213 1.91 4.39 20.83
N TYR A 214 2.27 3.55 19.86
CA TYR A 214 2.07 3.84 18.44
C TYR A 214 0.58 3.82 18.15
N THR A 215 0.11 4.83 17.40
CA THR A 215 -1.30 4.98 17.10
C THR A 215 -1.60 5.20 15.63
N SER A 216 -2.72 4.61 15.21
CA SER A 216 -3.32 4.86 13.91
C SER A 216 -4.82 4.99 14.10
N CYS A 217 -5.39 6.04 13.52
CA CYS A 217 -6.82 6.34 13.65
C CYS A 217 -7.51 6.27 12.30
N TRP A 218 -8.73 5.75 12.31
CA TRP A 218 -9.60 5.67 11.14
C TRP A 218 -11.05 5.84 11.57
N ASP A 219 -11.89 6.11 10.60
CA ASP A 219 -13.33 6.17 10.76
C ASP A 219 -13.96 5.05 9.94
N ALA A 220 -15.11 4.56 10.39
CA ALA A 220 -15.91 3.64 9.61
C ALA A 220 -17.39 3.96 9.73
N GLN A 221 -18.11 3.78 8.63
CA GLN A 221 -19.57 3.71 8.64
C GLN A 221 -20.00 2.29 9.01
N VAL A 222 -20.73 2.14 10.10
CA VAL A 222 -21.39 0.87 10.45
C VAL A 222 -22.81 0.92 9.91
N SER A 223 -23.17 -0.03 9.06
CA SER A 223 -24.54 -0.17 8.52
C SER A 223 -24.85 -1.61 8.14
N SER A 224 -26.06 -2.08 8.44
CA SER A 224 -26.54 -3.43 8.06
C SER A 224 -26.70 -3.60 6.55
N THR A 225 -26.99 -2.51 5.83
CA THR A 225 -27.17 -2.48 4.36
C THR A 225 -25.91 -2.08 3.62
N GLY A 226 -24.92 -1.53 4.33
CA GLY A 226 -23.63 -1.15 3.76
C GLY A 226 -22.96 -2.34 3.08
N THR A 227 -22.62 -2.20 1.81
CA THR A 227 -21.70 -3.16 1.18
C THR A 227 -20.29 -2.76 1.64
N PRO A 228 -19.50 -3.66 2.24
CA PRO A 228 -18.10 -3.38 2.52
C PRO A 228 -17.46 -2.84 1.25
N VAL A 229 -16.69 -1.77 1.37
CA VAL A 229 -16.10 -1.07 0.21
C VAL A 229 -15.41 -2.10 -0.65
N THR A 230 -15.93 -2.39 -1.85
CA THR A 230 -15.25 -3.35 -2.71
C THR A 230 -13.92 -2.70 -3.06
N PRO A 231 -12.77 -3.38 -2.84
CA PRO A 231 -11.52 -2.84 -3.30
C PRO A 231 -11.71 -2.69 -4.80
N THR A 232 -11.76 -1.44 -5.27
CA THR A 232 -11.85 -1.20 -6.69
C THR A 232 -10.40 -1.17 -7.12
N PRO A 233 -9.83 -2.27 -7.67
CA PRO A 233 -8.72 -2.07 -8.59
C PRO A 233 -9.29 -1.15 -9.65
N SER A 234 -8.77 0.07 -9.74
CA SER A 234 -9.24 1.07 -10.68
C SER A 234 -8.97 0.57 -12.10
N ASN A 235 -9.87 -0.28 -12.62
CA ASN A 235 -9.81 -0.86 -13.95
C ASN A 235 -10.66 -0.07 -14.96
N ASN A 236 -11.26 1.05 -14.54
CA ASN A 236 -12.05 1.93 -15.42
C ASN A 236 -11.82 3.43 -15.20
N GLN A 237 -10.80 3.84 -14.45
CA GLN A 237 -10.21 5.14 -14.75
C GLN A 237 -9.30 4.97 -15.96
N LYS A 238 -9.63 5.66 -17.06
CA LYS A 238 -8.59 6.30 -17.86
C LYS A 238 -7.58 6.86 -16.83
N PRO A 239 -6.29 6.47 -16.87
CA PRO A 239 -5.33 6.83 -15.83
C PRO A 239 -5.51 8.31 -15.55
N PRO A 240 -5.58 8.75 -14.27
CA PRO A 240 -5.80 10.15 -13.98
C PRO A 240 -4.80 10.92 -14.82
N SER A 241 -5.30 11.74 -15.75
CA SER A 241 -4.45 12.63 -16.56
C SER A 241 -3.82 13.72 -15.70
N ASN A 242 -3.94 13.61 -14.38
CA ASN A 242 -3.21 14.40 -13.41
C ASN A 242 -2.01 13.57 -12.93
N ASN A 243 -1.13 13.26 -13.87
CA ASN A 243 0.30 13.45 -13.60
C ASN A 243 0.44 14.91 -13.15
N ASN A 244 0.34 15.19 -11.85
CA ASN A 244 0.95 16.40 -11.32
C ASN A 244 2.47 16.20 -11.43
N ASN A 245 2.99 16.30 -12.66
CA ASN A 245 4.41 16.37 -13.00
C ASN A 245 5.11 17.53 -12.26
N ASN A 246 4.36 18.39 -11.56
CA ASN A 246 4.84 19.56 -10.87
C ASN A 246 5.08 19.37 -9.37
N THR A 247 4.66 18.25 -8.74
CA THR A 247 5.03 18.02 -7.34
C THR A 247 6.49 17.55 -7.30
N PRO A 248 7.38 18.26 -6.56
CA PRO A 248 8.77 17.85 -6.43
C PRO A 248 8.89 16.47 -5.79
N LEU A 249 9.75 15.63 -6.34
CA LEU A 249 10.19 14.40 -5.67
C LEU A 249 11.08 14.79 -4.48
N VAL A 250 10.93 14.10 -3.35
CA VAL A 250 11.70 14.36 -2.13
C VAL A 250 12.27 13.06 -1.58
N GLY A 251 13.45 13.13 -0.96
CA GLY A 251 14.15 11.97 -0.41
C GLY A 251 14.65 11.04 -1.52
N ASN A 252 14.43 9.73 -1.33
CA ASN A 252 14.67 8.70 -2.35
C ASN A 252 13.34 8.33 -3.01
N ALA A 253 13.00 8.96 -4.13
CA ALA A 253 11.70 8.80 -4.78
C ALA A 253 11.85 8.75 -6.29
N ILE A 254 10.91 8.06 -6.96
CA ILE A 254 10.98 7.80 -8.40
C ILE A 254 9.60 7.87 -9.06
N ARG A 255 9.55 8.29 -10.34
CA ARG A 255 8.35 8.18 -11.19
C ARG A 255 8.73 8.11 -12.67
N ILE A 256 7.87 7.49 -13.49
CA ILE A 256 7.96 7.61 -14.96
C ILE A 256 7.20 8.85 -15.41
N VAL A 257 7.86 9.66 -16.25
CA VAL A 257 7.26 10.79 -16.94
C VAL A 257 6.44 10.23 -18.10
N SER A 258 5.13 10.49 -18.09
CA SER A 258 4.21 10.11 -19.17
C SER A 258 4.30 8.61 -19.56
N PRO A 259 3.99 7.69 -18.62
CA PRO A 259 4.12 6.26 -18.84
C PRO A 259 3.29 5.77 -20.03
N PRO A 260 3.82 4.91 -20.91
CA PRO A 260 3.05 4.34 -22.00
C PRO A 260 1.99 3.40 -21.45
N SER A 261 0.77 3.54 -21.94
CA SER A 261 -0.35 2.67 -21.53
C SER A 261 -0.62 1.53 -22.51
N ARG A 262 -0.12 1.63 -23.75
CA ARG A 262 -0.21 0.58 -24.78
C ARG A 262 1.01 0.57 -25.68
N LEU A 263 1.45 -0.62 -26.07
CA LEU A 263 2.51 -0.84 -27.06
C LEU A 263 2.18 -2.09 -27.92
N GLY A 264 2.77 -2.18 -29.11
CA GLY A 264 2.65 -3.37 -29.97
C GLY A 264 3.48 -4.54 -29.46
N LEU A 265 3.11 -5.77 -29.82
CA LEU A 265 3.86 -6.99 -29.44
C LEU A 265 5.24 -7.05 -30.11
N SER A 266 5.40 -6.38 -31.25
CA SER A 266 6.69 -6.24 -31.92
C SER A 266 7.66 -5.29 -31.23
N THR A 267 7.25 -4.60 -30.15
CA THR A 267 8.08 -3.61 -29.46
C THR A 267 9.27 -4.27 -28.77
N LYS A 268 10.49 -3.96 -29.23
CA LYS A 268 11.75 -4.47 -28.63
C LYS A 268 12.40 -3.51 -27.65
N ASN A 269 12.08 -2.23 -27.76
CA ASN A 269 12.67 -1.13 -27.03
C ASN A 269 11.54 -0.23 -26.53
N ILE A 270 11.47 0.00 -25.22
CA ILE A 270 10.50 0.91 -24.61
C ILE A 270 11.27 2.10 -24.01
N PRO A 271 11.31 3.25 -24.69
CA PRO A 271 11.90 4.45 -24.12
C PRO A 271 11.02 4.96 -22.97
N VAL A 272 11.64 5.23 -21.82
CA VAL A 272 10.99 5.80 -20.64
C VAL A 272 11.85 6.92 -20.08
N SER A 273 11.22 8.04 -19.75
CA SER A 273 11.83 9.11 -18.98
C SER A 273 11.46 8.93 -17.51
N VAL A 274 12.45 8.99 -16.62
CA VAL A 274 12.31 8.68 -15.19
C VAL A 274 12.78 9.87 -14.39
N ASP A 275 11.86 10.55 -13.71
CA ASP A 275 12.23 11.54 -12.70
C ASP A 275 12.65 10.83 -11.42
N TYR A 276 13.71 11.32 -10.80
CA TYR A 276 14.19 10.81 -9.52
C TYR A 276 14.56 11.94 -8.55
N SER A 277 14.50 11.61 -7.28
CA SER A 277 15.18 12.28 -6.17
C SER A 277 15.95 11.20 -5.42
N ALA A 278 17.21 11.46 -5.10
CA ALA A 278 18.08 10.55 -4.37
C ALA A 278 18.87 11.32 -3.31
N SER A 279 18.83 10.86 -2.06
CA SER A 279 19.62 11.41 -0.95
C SER A 279 20.98 10.72 -0.80
N VAL A 280 21.19 9.62 -1.49
CA VAL A 280 22.41 8.79 -1.48
C VAL A 280 22.74 8.33 -2.90
N ASN A 281 23.89 7.68 -3.10
CA ASN A 281 24.16 6.98 -4.37
C ASN A 281 23.16 5.83 -4.52
N VAL A 282 22.52 5.74 -5.69
CA VAL A 282 21.49 4.73 -5.99
C VAL A 282 21.71 4.07 -7.35
N ASP A 283 21.11 2.90 -7.56
CA ASP A 283 20.82 2.41 -8.91
C ASP A 283 19.34 2.67 -9.21
N ILE A 284 19.06 3.05 -10.46
CA ILE A 284 17.69 3.23 -10.96
C ILE A 284 17.40 2.10 -11.94
N VAL A 285 16.38 1.30 -11.64
CA VAL A 285 15.98 0.14 -12.43
C VAL A 285 14.57 0.36 -12.95
N VAL A 286 14.27 -0.07 -14.18
CA VAL A 286 12.91 -0.11 -14.70
C VAL A 286 12.65 -1.47 -15.29
N ASP A 287 11.72 -2.22 -14.68
CA ASP A 287 11.32 -3.55 -15.15
C ASP A 287 10.04 -3.49 -15.99
N LEU A 288 9.91 -4.46 -16.90
CA LEU A 288 8.68 -4.84 -17.56
C LEU A 288 8.26 -6.23 -17.05
N LEU A 289 7.09 -6.32 -16.42
CA LEU A 289 6.58 -7.55 -15.82
C LEU A 289 5.17 -7.87 -16.35
N SER A 290 4.82 -9.13 -16.55
CA SER A 290 3.44 -9.53 -16.87
C SER A 290 2.53 -9.50 -15.62
N VAL A 291 1.23 -9.45 -15.83
CA VAL A 291 0.21 -9.51 -14.77
C VAL A 291 -0.73 -10.68 -15.07
N PRO A 292 -1.12 -11.49 -14.05
CA PRO A 292 -0.91 -11.28 -12.61
C PRO A 292 0.33 -11.97 -12.02
N ASP A 293 1.09 -12.71 -12.82
CA ASP A 293 2.18 -13.57 -12.36
C ASP A 293 3.52 -12.84 -12.12
N TYR A 294 3.62 -11.56 -12.47
CA TYR A 294 4.83 -10.73 -12.31
C TYR A 294 6.07 -11.35 -12.94
N LYS A 295 5.90 -12.15 -14.01
CA LYS A 295 7.01 -12.74 -14.75
C LYS A 295 7.76 -11.64 -15.49
N TRP A 296 9.09 -11.72 -15.48
CA TRP A 296 9.95 -10.69 -16.02
C TRP A 296 10.12 -10.80 -17.54
N PHE A 297 9.99 -9.66 -18.24
CA PHE A 297 10.06 -9.54 -19.71
C PHE A 297 11.01 -8.45 -20.19
N GLY A 298 11.69 -7.72 -19.31
CA GLY A 298 12.66 -6.72 -19.77
C GLY A 298 13.08 -5.78 -18.66
N LYS A 299 14.23 -5.14 -18.84
CA LYS A 299 14.74 -4.16 -17.89
C LYS A 299 15.55 -3.05 -18.57
N ALA A 300 15.66 -1.93 -17.86
CA ALA A 300 16.71 -0.93 -18.05
C ALA A 300 17.32 -0.62 -16.68
N ILE A 301 18.62 -0.34 -16.62
CA ILE A 301 19.31 0.06 -15.39
C ILE A 301 20.22 1.24 -15.68
N GLN A 302 20.19 2.24 -14.81
CA GLN A 302 21.27 3.21 -14.63
C GLN A 302 21.91 2.98 -13.27
N LYS A 303 23.21 2.65 -13.27
CA LYS A 303 23.96 2.43 -12.03
C LYS A 303 24.58 3.69 -11.49
N ASN A 304 24.84 3.70 -10.18
CA ASN A 304 25.63 4.70 -9.47
C ASN A 304 25.17 6.14 -9.76
N VAL A 305 23.85 6.35 -9.78
CA VAL A 305 23.24 7.68 -9.85
C VAL A 305 23.58 8.41 -8.56
N SER A 306 24.26 9.54 -8.69
CA SER A 306 24.65 10.37 -7.55
C SER A 306 23.45 11.00 -6.84
N PRO A 307 23.57 11.34 -5.54
CA PRO A 307 22.56 12.12 -4.83
C PRO A 307 22.19 13.38 -5.60
N GLY A 308 20.90 13.70 -5.60
CA GLY A 308 20.33 14.85 -6.29
C GLY A 308 18.96 14.54 -6.88
N THR A 309 18.45 15.48 -7.66
CA THR A 309 17.22 15.31 -8.44
C THR A 309 17.54 15.41 -9.93
N GLY A 310 16.77 14.73 -10.76
CA GLY A 310 16.96 14.78 -12.19
C GLY A 310 15.99 13.89 -12.97
N THR A 311 16.18 13.86 -14.27
CA THR A 311 15.44 12.99 -15.20
C THR A 311 16.42 12.13 -15.97
N LEU A 312 16.22 10.81 -15.95
CA LEU A 312 16.99 9.85 -16.74
C LEU A 312 16.15 9.36 -17.92
N ASN A 313 16.77 9.23 -19.09
CA ASN A 313 16.15 8.57 -20.23
C ASN A 313 16.70 7.14 -20.31
N LEU A 314 15.84 6.17 -20.07
CA LEU A 314 16.17 4.75 -20.04
C LEU A 314 15.42 4.03 -21.16
N ASN A 315 15.97 2.92 -21.63
CA ASN A 315 15.36 2.14 -22.70
C ASN A 315 15.22 0.68 -22.25
N ILE A 316 13.99 0.27 -21.92
CA ILE A 316 13.70 -1.08 -21.46
C ILE A 316 13.89 -2.03 -22.64
N GLN A 317 14.85 -2.95 -22.49
CA GLN A 317 15.09 -4.00 -23.47
C GLN A 317 14.08 -5.12 -23.25
N VAL A 318 13.11 -5.26 -24.16
CA VAL A 318 12.08 -6.31 -24.08
C VAL A 318 12.69 -7.64 -24.50
N GLN A 319 12.60 -8.61 -23.61
CA GLN A 319 13.10 -9.98 -23.73
C GLN A 319 11.95 -10.99 -23.78
N ASN A 320 12.26 -12.23 -24.18
CA ASN A 320 11.38 -13.40 -24.10
C ASN A 320 10.04 -13.34 -24.88
N GLY A 321 9.88 -12.41 -25.82
CA GLY A 321 8.73 -12.38 -26.73
C GLY A 321 7.38 -12.29 -25.99
N PRO A 322 7.02 -11.12 -25.45
CA PRO A 322 5.77 -10.97 -24.71
C PRO A 322 4.56 -11.39 -25.55
N THR A 323 3.58 -12.02 -24.91
CA THR A 323 2.28 -12.33 -25.51
C THR A 323 1.29 -11.18 -25.32
N GLU A 324 0.19 -11.21 -26.07
CA GLU A 324 -0.93 -10.29 -25.84
C GLU A 324 -1.40 -10.37 -24.38
N GLY A 325 -1.52 -9.21 -23.72
CA GLY A 325 -1.91 -9.20 -22.30
C GLY A 325 -1.58 -7.93 -21.54
N SER A 326 -1.77 -8.02 -20.23
CA SER A 326 -1.52 -6.96 -19.26
C SER A 326 -0.14 -7.09 -18.66
N TYR A 327 0.54 -5.96 -18.59
CA TYR A 327 1.89 -5.80 -18.07
C TYR A 327 1.95 -4.59 -17.14
N VAL A 328 3.03 -4.48 -16.39
CA VAL A 328 3.40 -3.30 -15.63
C VAL A 328 4.82 -2.86 -15.99
N ILE A 329 5.00 -1.56 -16.14
CA ILE A 329 6.32 -0.94 -16.10
C ILE A 329 6.57 -0.50 -14.66
N LYS A 330 7.68 -0.94 -14.09
CA LYS A 330 7.97 -0.80 -12.67
C LYS A 330 9.33 -0.15 -12.46
N PRO A 331 9.41 1.17 -12.24
CA PRO A 331 10.65 1.81 -11.83
C PRO A 331 10.94 1.55 -10.35
N TRP A 332 12.23 1.44 -10.04
CA TRP A 332 12.79 1.23 -8.71
C TRP A 332 13.95 2.18 -8.50
N ILE A 333 14.09 2.66 -7.27
CA ILE A 333 15.31 3.30 -6.76
C ILE A 333 15.85 2.44 -5.62
N VAL A 334 17.08 1.95 -5.78
CA VAL A 334 17.69 0.95 -4.89
C VAL A 334 19.09 1.40 -4.49
N ALA A 335 19.64 0.84 -3.42
CA ALA A 335 21.03 1.14 -3.04
C ALA A 335 22.02 0.86 -4.19
N ALA A 336 23.03 1.72 -4.34
CA ALA A 336 24.03 1.59 -5.39
C ALA A 336 24.73 0.21 -5.36
N GLY A 337 24.89 -0.40 -6.54
CA GLY A 337 25.45 -1.74 -6.70
C GLY A 337 24.46 -2.88 -6.42
N LYS A 338 23.19 -2.58 -6.09
CA LYS A 338 22.14 -3.58 -5.86
C LYS A 338 21.18 -3.73 -7.03
N GLY A 339 21.33 -2.94 -8.09
CA GLY A 339 20.49 -2.96 -9.28
C GLY A 339 20.70 -4.16 -10.23
N GLU A 340 21.52 -5.16 -9.87
CA GLU A 340 21.85 -6.31 -10.75
C GLU A 340 21.37 -7.70 -10.31
N ALA A 341 20.72 -7.86 -9.16
CA ALA A 341 20.29 -9.19 -8.73
C ALA A 341 19.01 -9.66 -9.43
N ASP A 342 19.09 -10.76 -10.19
CA ASP A 342 17.93 -11.48 -10.77
C ASP A 342 17.00 -12.15 -9.72
N LYS A 343 17.11 -11.76 -8.44
CA LYS A 343 16.41 -12.37 -7.30
C LYS A 343 15.79 -11.34 -6.35
N GLY A 344 15.11 -10.35 -6.91
CA GLY A 344 14.42 -9.32 -6.14
C GLY A 344 15.38 -8.27 -5.59
N TRP A 345 14.99 -7.01 -5.73
CA TRP A 345 15.83 -5.87 -5.38
C TRP A 345 15.94 -5.73 -3.85
N ALA A 346 16.99 -6.29 -3.27
CA ALA A 346 17.36 -6.01 -1.89
C ALA A 346 17.72 -4.52 -1.75
N GLU A 347 17.32 -3.89 -0.63
CA GLU A 347 17.63 -2.49 -0.33
C GLU A 347 16.95 -1.46 -1.27
N GLU A 348 15.67 -1.71 -1.58
CA GLU A 348 14.77 -0.77 -2.27
C GLU A 348 14.39 0.43 -1.38
N PHE A 349 14.60 1.64 -1.91
CA PHE A 349 14.15 2.89 -1.29
C PHE A 349 12.72 3.29 -1.69
N ASP A 350 12.37 3.22 -2.99
CA ASP A 350 11.02 3.48 -3.51
C ASP A 350 10.76 2.70 -4.80
N ARG A 351 9.49 2.49 -5.11
CA ARG A 351 8.99 1.89 -6.36
C ARG A 351 7.64 2.46 -6.77
N LYS A 352 7.36 2.41 -8.07
CA LYS A 352 6.03 2.71 -8.64
C LYS A 352 5.63 1.62 -9.63
N GLU A 353 4.34 1.54 -9.96
CA GLU A 353 3.83 0.63 -10.98
C GLU A 353 2.91 1.38 -11.94
N TYR A 354 3.13 1.16 -13.23
CA TYR A 354 2.36 1.76 -14.32
C TYR A 354 1.82 0.67 -15.22
N SER A 355 0.49 0.61 -15.37
CA SER A 355 -0.17 -0.38 -16.21
C SER A 355 0.14 -0.16 -17.69
N LEU A 356 0.40 -1.26 -18.39
CA LEU A 356 0.70 -1.32 -19.82
C LEU A 356 -0.06 -2.49 -20.44
N THR A 357 -0.65 -2.28 -21.62
CA THR A 357 -1.18 -3.38 -22.44
C THR A 357 -0.28 -3.61 -23.66
N LEU A 358 0.12 -4.85 -23.88
CA LEU A 358 0.78 -5.25 -25.13
C LEU A 358 -0.24 -5.93 -26.04
N SER A 359 -0.46 -5.39 -27.24
CA SER A 359 -1.39 -5.93 -28.24
C SER A 359 -1.06 -5.41 -29.64
N ASP A 360 -1.17 -6.29 -30.65
CA ASP A 360 -1.08 -5.92 -32.07
C ASP A 360 -2.44 -5.57 -32.68
N ARG A 361 -3.52 -5.60 -31.89
CA ARG A 361 -4.80 -5.08 -32.36
C ARG A 361 -4.66 -3.59 -32.53
N ALA A 362 -4.75 -3.13 -33.77
CA ALA A 362 -4.92 -1.71 -34.07
C ALA A 362 -6.00 -1.18 -33.12
N ALA A 363 -5.66 -0.13 -32.38
CA ALA A 363 -6.67 0.58 -31.60
C ALA A 363 -7.80 0.91 -32.58
N LEU A 364 -8.98 0.34 -32.36
CA LEU A 364 -10.20 0.81 -32.99
C LEU A 364 -10.45 2.22 -32.40
N SER A 365 -9.70 3.19 -32.91
CA SER A 365 -9.84 4.59 -32.62
C SER A 365 -11.13 5.06 -33.29
N GLY A 366 -12.12 5.37 -32.48
CA GLY A 366 -13.29 6.14 -32.90
C GLY A 366 -14.28 5.36 -33.75
N ALA A 367 -15.19 4.63 -33.10
CA ALA A 367 -16.52 4.51 -33.69
C ALA A 367 -17.15 5.93 -33.63
N PRO A 368 -17.52 6.54 -34.76
CA PRO A 368 -18.25 7.79 -34.73
C PRO A 368 -19.62 7.53 -34.10
N THR A 369 -20.04 8.42 -33.21
CA THR A 369 -21.43 8.56 -32.79
C THR A 369 -22.27 8.88 -34.04
N HIS A 370 -22.79 7.85 -34.71
CA HIS A 370 -23.81 8.01 -35.74
C HIS A 370 -25.12 7.42 -35.28
N HIS A 371 -26.07 8.31 -35.04
CA HIS A 371 -27.49 8.08 -35.29
C HIS A 371 -27.69 7.28 -36.58
N SER A 372 -27.93 5.96 -36.48
CA SER A 372 -28.40 5.17 -37.64
C SER A 372 -29.09 3.86 -37.25
N HIS A 373 -29.87 3.86 -36.16
CA HIS A 373 -30.82 2.77 -35.91
C HIS A 373 -32.27 3.06 -36.33
N PHE A 374 -32.53 4.22 -36.95
CA PHE A 374 -33.89 4.59 -37.39
C PHE A 374 -34.21 4.28 -38.85
N MET A 375 -33.22 4.15 -39.74
CA MET A 375 -33.48 3.91 -41.18
C MET A 375 -33.54 2.43 -41.58
N THR A 376 -32.83 1.53 -40.89
CA THR A 376 -32.84 0.09 -41.23
C THR A 376 -34.12 -0.62 -40.79
N ARG A 377 -34.84 -0.08 -39.79
CA ARG A 377 -36.18 -0.58 -39.42
C ARG A 377 -37.27 -0.09 -40.36
N LEU A 378 -37.12 1.09 -40.98
CA LEU A 378 -38.11 1.63 -41.90
C LEU A 378 -38.12 0.91 -43.26
N VAL A 379 -36.96 0.50 -43.77
CA VAL A 379 -36.88 -0.26 -45.03
C VAL A 379 -37.38 -1.69 -44.88
N LEU A 380 -37.15 -2.34 -43.73
CA LEU A 380 -37.66 -3.69 -43.47
C LEU A 380 -39.18 -3.70 -43.24
N LEU A 381 -39.75 -2.65 -42.62
CA LEU A 381 -41.21 -2.48 -42.48
C LEU A 381 -41.90 -2.15 -43.82
N LEU A 382 -41.24 -1.41 -44.73
CA LEU A 382 -41.80 -1.13 -46.06
C LEU A 382 -41.82 -2.36 -46.99
N MET A 383 -40.84 -3.27 -46.85
CA MET A 383 -40.80 -4.52 -47.64
C MET A 383 -41.81 -5.58 -47.15
N ILE A 384 -42.15 -5.58 -45.85
CA ILE A 384 -43.20 -6.46 -45.32
C ILE A 384 -44.60 -5.93 -45.69
N ALA A 385 -44.79 -4.60 -45.72
CA ALA A 385 -46.07 -4.00 -46.12
C ALA A 385 -46.38 -4.19 -47.62
N THR A 386 -45.36 -4.18 -48.49
CA THR A 386 -45.55 -4.39 -49.94
C THR A 386 -45.78 -5.85 -50.32
N THR A 387 -45.27 -6.81 -49.56
CA THR A 387 -45.55 -8.24 -49.78
C THR A 387 -46.95 -8.65 -49.31
N MET A 388 -47.53 -7.98 -48.31
CA MET A 388 -48.91 -8.28 -47.89
C MET A 388 -49.99 -7.69 -48.81
N ILE A 389 -49.72 -6.59 -49.52
CA ILE A 389 -50.70 -6.00 -50.47
C ILE A 389 -50.81 -6.83 -51.76
N VAL A 390 -49.74 -7.52 -52.18
CA VAL A 390 -49.75 -8.40 -53.37
C VAL A 390 -50.47 -9.75 -53.12
N MET A 391 -50.68 -10.13 -51.85
CA MET A 391 -51.43 -11.35 -51.50
C MET A 391 -52.94 -11.11 -51.26
N MET A 392 -53.43 -9.88 -51.38
CA MET A 392 -54.84 -9.53 -51.17
C MET A 392 -55.52 -8.90 -52.40
N MET A 393 -54.95 -9.06 -53.60
CA MET A 393 -55.59 -8.75 -54.88
C MET A 393 -55.83 -10.00 -55.71
#